data_AF-A0AAV3ANS3-F1
#
_entry.id   AF-A0AAV3ANS3-F1
#
_cell.length_a   1.000
_cell.length_b   1.000
_cell.length_c   1.000
_cell.angle_alpha   90.00
_cell.angle_beta   90.00
_cell.angle_gamma   90.00
#
_symmetry.space_group_name_H-M   'P 1'
#
loop_
_entity.id
_entity.type
_entity.pdbx_description
1 polymer ?
#
loop_
_entity_poly.entity_id
_entity_poly.type
_entity_poly.pdbx_seq_one_letter_code
_entity_poly.pdbx_strand_id
1 'polypeptide(L)'
;MCPVNQLLKNLGYDVVRTIGEGAFSKVKMATSEKYQRDVAIKVLDRRRTPEMYSTKFLPRELEILRTVKHPNIIAPYEFIDVSNGLHFIVMELCFTDLLTIIQDEGRLTDTKAKCLFQQIVSAVNYLHQHHIVHRDLKCENILLTKDDKVKITDFNLGKLLNSTDLCTTYCGSMAYASPEVLQGNPYDPKKSDIWSIGVILFVMVSGTFPFDDHNITALPKLQEKGAAFPKDLTLNENCKSLVKTLLHYCPHHRPDIGAVVEHSWLKGSLNQPE
;
A
#
# COMPACT_ATOMS: atom_id res chain seq x y z
N MET A 1 24.33 14.35 19.00
CA MET A 1 23.69 13.78 17.79
C MET A 1 22.98 12.48 18.20
N CYS A 2 21.79 12.15 17.67
CA CYS A 2 21.12 10.87 17.96
C CYS A 2 22.07 9.69 17.61
N PRO A 3 22.22 8.64 18.47
CA PRO A 3 23.14 7.54 18.22
C PRO A 3 22.95 6.85 16.86
N VAL A 4 21.70 6.72 16.41
CA VAL A 4 21.38 6.16 15.09
C VAL A 4 21.88 7.05 13.95
N ASN A 5 21.76 8.37 14.07
CA ASN A 5 22.23 9.29 13.02
C ASN A 5 23.76 9.26 12.89
N GLN A 6 24.49 9.13 14.01
CA GLN A 6 25.94 9.01 13.97
C GLN A 6 26.38 7.70 13.29
N LEU A 7 25.68 6.60 13.56
CA LEU A 7 25.93 5.32 12.93
C LEU A 7 25.65 5.38 11.42
N LEU A 8 24.53 5.97 11.00
CA LEU A 8 24.21 6.18 9.59
C LEU A 8 25.27 7.04 8.90
N LYS A 9 25.74 8.11 9.57
CA LYS A 9 26.82 8.95 9.06
C LYS A 9 28.11 8.16 8.84
N ASN A 10 28.49 7.31 9.79
CA ASN A 10 29.67 6.44 9.65
C ASN A 10 29.53 5.42 8.50
N LEU A 11 28.30 5.13 8.06
CA LEU A 11 27.99 4.26 6.92
C LEU A 11 27.85 5.05 5.60
N GLY A 12 28.15 6.36 5.58
CA GLY A 12 28.05 7.20 4.38
C GLY A 12 26.65 7.75 4.10
N TYR A 13 25.81 7.89 5.14
CA TYR A 13 24.46 8.44 5.06
C TYR A 13 24.28 9.66 5.98
N ASP A 14 24.28 10.85 5.40
CA ASP A 14 24.01 12.09 6.13
C ASP A 14 22.50 12.30 6.30
N VAL A 15 22.01 12.00 7.50
CA VAL A 15 20.57 12.12 7.82
C VAL A 15 20.12 13.58 7.80
N VAL A 16 19.10 13.87 6.98
CA VAL A 16 18.47 15.19 6.85
C VAL A 16 17.33 15.34 7.84
N ARG A 17 16.32 14.47 7.76
CA ARG A 17 15.12 14.51 8.63
C ARG A 17 14.42 13.17 8.73
N THR A 18 13.56 13.00 9.74
CA THR A 18 12.61 11.88 9.80
C THR A 18 11.41 12.21 8.91
N ILE A 19 10.99 11.27 8.07
CA ILE A 19 9.87 11.41 7.13
C ILE A 19 8.72 10.43 7.42
N GLY A 20 8.92 9.48 8.33
CA GLY A 20 7.85 8.58 8.78
C GLY A 20 8.20 7.95 10.13
N GLU A 21 7.18 7.68 10.93
CA GLU A 21 7.32 7.03 12.23
C GLU A 21 6.20 6.00 12.40
N GLY A 22 6.59 4.74 12.59
CA GLY A 22 5.69 3.65 12.93
C GLY A 22 5.99 3.11 14.32
N ALA A 23 5.21 2.10 14.76
CA ALA A 23 5.32 1.53 16.11
C ALA A 23 6.74 1.05 16.47
N PHE A 24 7.44 0.44 15.51
CA PHE A 24 8.77 -0.15 15.71
C PHE A 24 9.80 0.27 14.66
N SER A 25 9.46 1.25 13.81
CA SER A 25 10.33 1.71 12.75
C SER A 25 10.27 3.21 12.58
N LYS A 26 11.36 3.81 12.08
CA LYS A 26 11.39 5.21 11.64
C LYS A 26 11.95 5.27 10.24
N VAL A 27 11.36 6.08 9.37
CA VAL A 27 11.88 6.33 8.04
C VAL A 27 12.58 7.69 8.04
N LYS A 28 13.83 7.70 7.58
CA LYS A 28 14.67 8.91 7.53
C LYS A 28 15.04 9.23 6.10
N MET A 29 14.95 10.50 5.74
CA MET A 29 15.60 11.04 4.54
C MET A 29 17.08 11.28 4.85
N ALA A 30 17.96 10.81 3.97
CA ALA A 30 19.40 11.02 4.08
C ALA A 30 20.02 11.23 2.70
N THR A 31 21.12 11.98 2.64
CA THR A 31 21.97 12.04 1.44
C THR A 31 22.97 10.90 1.48
N SER A 32 23.09 10.13 0.41
CA SER A 32 23.97 8.96 0.32
C SER A 32 25.24 9.26 -0.46
N GLU A 33 26.40 9.00 0.16
CA GLU A 33 27.70 9.07 -0.52
C GLU A 33 27.85 7.97 -1.59
N LYS A 34 27.34 6.76 -1.32
CA LYS A 34 27.44 5.64 -2.26
C LYS A 34 26.58 5.83 -3.51
N TYR A 35 25.34 6.29 -3.33
CA TYR A 35 24.36 6.41 -4.42
C TYR A 35 24.30 7.80 -5.05
N GLN A 36 25.03 8.77 -4.48
CA GLN A 36 25.11 10.16 -4.96
C GLN A 36 23.72 10.78 -5.17
N ARG A 37 22.81 10.52 -4.22
CA ARG A 37 21.42 10.99 -4.22
C ARG A 37 20.82 10.96 -2.83
N ASP A 38 19.68 11.62 -2.67
CA ASP A 38 18.84 11.45 -1.50
C ASP A 38 18.14 10.09 -1.51
N VAL A 39 18.07 9.47 -0.34
CA VAL A 39 17.49 8.14 -0.12
C VAL A 39 16.54 8.18 1.07
N ALA A 40 15.61 7.22 1.12
CA ALA A 40 14.87 6.90 2.33
C ALA A 40 15.53 5.71 3.04
N ILE A 41 15.64 5.78 4.36
CA ILE A 41 16.21 4.74 5.20
C ILE A 41 15.18 4.34 6.25
N LYS A 42 14.59 3.16 6.11
CA LYS A 42 13.73 2.56 7.14
C LYS A 42 14.65 1.94 8.20
N VAL A 43 14.60 2.52 9.40
CA VAL A 43 15.33 2.10 10.59
C VAL A 43 14.43 1.24 11.45
N LEU A 44 14.83 -0.01 11.64
CA LEU A 44 14.13 -1.00 12.46
C LEU A 44 14.99 -1.32 13.69
N ASP A 45 14.35 -1.38 14.86
CA ASP A 45 15.01 -1.77 16.11
C ASP A 45 14.50 -3.12 16.59
N ARG A 46 15.25 -4.20 16.32
CA ARG A 46 14.84 -5.58 16.65
C ARG A 46 14.70 -5.83 18.14
N ARG A 47 15.26 -4.97 18.98
CA ARG A 47 15.17 -5.07 20.45
C ARG A 47 13.82 -4.58 20.97
N ARG A 48 13.12 -3.77 20.16
CA ARG A 48 11.83 -3.16 20.50
C ARG A 48 10.66 -3.82 19.77
N THR A 49 10.94 -4.70 18.80
CA THR A 49 9.91 -5.43 18.07
C THR A 49 9.48 -6.68 18.83
N PRO A 50 8.19 -7.08 18.75
CA PRO A 50 7.75 -8.38 19.25
C PRO A 50 8.55 -9.52 18.61
N GLU A 51 8.78 -10.60 19.35
CA GLU A 51 9.53 -11.77 18.85
C GLU A 51 8.95 -12.31 17.54
N MET A 52 7.62 -12.38 17.42
CA MET A 52 6.95 -12.79 16.19
C MET A 52 7.29 -11.88 15.00
N TYR A 53 7.43 -10.57 15.22
CA TYR A 53 7.82 -9.65 14.14
C TYR A 53 9.26 -9.91 13.70
N SER A 54 10.19 -10.02 14.65
CA SER A 54 11.61 -10.27 14.37
C SER A 54 11.86 -11.61 13.67
N THR A 55 11.14 -12.66 14.06
CA THR A 55 11.37 -14.03 13.58
C THR A 55 10.57 -14.39 12.33
N LYS A 56 9.44 -13.70 12.06
CA LYS A 56 8.52 -14.05 10.97
C LYS A 56 8.22 -12.91 10.00
N PHE A 57 7.86 -11.73 10.49
CA PHE A 57 7.44 -10.63 9.61
C PHE A 57 8.62 -9.96 8.91
N LEU A 58 9.67 -9.60 9.65
CA LEU A 58 10.85 -8.95 9.06
C LEU A 58 11.58 -9.86 8.05
N PRO A 59 11.92 -11.14 8.34
CA PRO A 59 12.59 -11.99 7.35
C PRO A 59 11.81 -12.11 6.05
N ARG A 60 10.47 -12.16 6.15
CA ARG A 60 9.58 -12.23 5.00
C ARG A 60 9.48 -10.91 4.23
N GLU A 61 9.40 -9.77 4.92
CA GLU A 61 9.46 -8.46 4.27
C GLU A 61 10.75 -8.35 3.43
N LEU A 62 11.89 -8.74 4.02
CA LEU A 62 13.18 -8.73 3.34
C LEU A 62 13.22 -9.70 2.14
N GLU A 63 12.63 -10.90 2.28
CA GLU A 63 12.50 -11.86 1.19
C GLU A 63 11.68 -11.30 0.01
N ILE A 64 10.53 -10.68 0.31
CA ILE A 64 9.69 -10.02 -0.70
C ILE A 64 10.47 -8.88 -1.36
N LEU A 65 11.02 -7.95 -0.58
CA LEU A 65 11.74 -6.79 -1.12
C LEU A 65 12.97 -7.16 -1.96
N ARG A 66 13.63 -8.28 -1.68
CA ARG A 66 14.77 -8.77 -2.48
C ARG A 66 14.36 -9.39 -3.81
N THR A 67 13.15 -9.93 -3.91
CA THR A 67 12.68 -10.70 -5.06
C THR A 67 11.85 -9.86 -6.03
N VAL A 68 11.06 -8.90 -5.52
CA VAL A 68 10.18 -8.06 -6.35
C VAL A 68 10.99 -7.04 -7.15
N LYS A 69 10.68 -6.94 -8.45
CA LYS A 69 11.25 -5.97 -9.37
C LYS A 69 10.17 -5.45 -10.30
N HIS A 70 9.60 -4.30 -9.97
CA HIS A 70 8.54 -3.65 -10.75
C HIS A 70 8.69 -2.12 -10.65
N PRO A 71 8.46 -1.35 -11.74
CA PRO A 71 8.61 0.10 -11.72
C PRO A 71 7.73 0.80 -10.67
N ASN A 72 6.58 0.20 -10.34
CA ASN A 72 5.63 0.73 -9.37
C ASN A 72 5.67 0.08 -7.96
N ILE A 73 6.76 -0.59 -7.63
CA ILE A 73 7.06 -1.10 -6.29
C ILE A 73 8.34 -0.42 -5.81
N ILE A 74 8.42 -0.08 -4.53
CA ILE A 74 9.59 0.56 -3.94
C ILE A 74 10.84 -0.31 -4.14
N ALA A 75 11.90 0.28 -4.69
CA ALA A 75 13.16 -0.42 -4.90
C ALA A 75 14.09 -0.26 -3.70
N PRO A 76 14.48 -1.34 -2.99
CA PRO A 76 15.55 -1.29 -2.02
C PRO A 76 16.90 -1.18 -2.77
N TYR A 77 17.78 -0.33 -2.25
CA TYR A 77 19.16 -0.22 -2.71
C TYR A 77 20.10 -1.12 -1.92
N GLU A 78 19.89 -1.24 -0.61
CA GLU A 78 20.66 -2.15 0.25
C GLU A 78 19.97 -2.42 1.59
N PHE A 79 20.44 -3.48 2.25
CA PHE A 79 20.02 -3.90 3.57
C PHE A 79 21.25 -3.95 4.47
N ILE A 80 21.19 -3.33 5.65
CA ILE A 80 22.32 -3.25 6.58
C ILE A 80 21.89 -3.81 7.93
N ASP A 81 22.52 -4.91 8.35
CA ASP A 81 22.41 -5.46 9.69
C ASP A 81 23.51 -4.89 10.58
N VAL A 82 23.12 -4.36 11.75
CA VAL A 82 24.06 -3.79 12.72
C VAL A 82 24.05 -4.66 13.98
N SER A 83 25.25 -4.91 14.52
CA SER A 83 25.46 -5.79 15.69
C SER A 83 24.67 -5.38 16.94
N ASN A 84 24.26 -4.12 17.06
CA ASN A 84 23.48 -3.61 18.18
C ASN A 84 21.96 -3.88 18.07
N GLY A 85 21.53 -4.70 17.11
CA GLY A 85 20.13 -5.07 16.90
C GLY A 85 19.34 -4.14 15.99
N LEU A 86 19.98 -3.13 15.40
CA LEU A 86 19.37 -2.30 14.37
C LEU A 86 19.45 -2.97 12.99
N HIS A 87 18.43 -2.74 12.18
CA HIS A 87 18.39 -3.12 10.78
C HIS A 87 17.97 -1.93 9.94
N PHE A 88 18.69 -1.65 8.85
CA PHE A 88 18.40 -0.54 7.94
C PHE A 88 18.03 -1.07 6.56
N ILE A 89 16.96 -0.52 5.99
CA ILE A 89 16.58 -0.74 4.60
C ILE A 89 16.73 0.59 3.88
N VAL A 90 17.74 0.70 3.04
CA VAL A 90 17.99 1.89 2.20
C VAL A 90 17.22 1.70 0.90
N MET A 91 16.42 2.69 0.52
CA MET A 91 15.50 2.62 -0.62
C MET A 91 15.43 3.95 -1.36
N GLU A 92 14.82 3.92 -2.55
CA GLU A 92 14.53 5.15 -3.30
C GLU A 92 13.66 6.13 -2.47
N LEU A 93 13.95 7.43 -2.57
CA LEU A 93 13.16 8.46 -1.91
C LEU A 93 11.95 8.85 -2.78
N CYS A 94 10.75 8.81 -2.21
CA CYS A 94 9.54 9.35 -2.80
C CYS A 94 9.25 10.77 -2.29
N PHE A 95 8.45 11.53 -3.05
CA PHE A 95 8.09 12.90 -2.71
C PHE A 95 7.07 12.96 -1.56
N THR A 96 6.00 12.18 -1.66
CA THR A 96 4.92 12.10 -0.67
C THR A 96 4.15 10.79 -0.80
N ASP A 97 3.13 10.57 0.02
CA ASP A 97 2.17 9.48 -0.10
C ASP A 97 0.83 9.95 -0.70
N LEU A 98 0.04 9.01 -1.22
CA LEU A 98 -1.23 9.28 -1.87
C LEU A 98 -2.26 9.89 -0.92
N LEU A 99 -2.26 9.53 0.38
CA LEU A 99 -3.20 10.10 1.34
C LEU A 99 -2.94 11.58 1.52
N THR A 100 -1.67 11.98 1.66
CA THR A 100 -1.27 13.39 1.76
C THR A 100 -1.75 14.19 0.54
N ILE A 101 -1.57 13.67 -0.69
CA ILE A 101 -2.09 14.33 -1.89
C ILE A 101 -3.61 14.53 -1.84
N ILE A 102 -4.35 13.50 -1.40
CA ILE A 102 -5.81 13.56 -1.31
C ILE A 102 -6.24 14.54 -0.21
N GLN A 103 -5.52 14.63 0.90
CA GLN A 103 -5.79 15.61 1.96
C GLN A 103 -5.55 17.05 1.48
N ASP A 104 -4.53 17.27 0.66
CA ASP A 104 -4.17 18.59 0.13
C ASP A 104 -5.11 19.03 -1.03
N GLU A 105 -5.47 18.11 -1.92
CA GLU A 105 -6.26 18.39 -3.14
C GLU A 105 -7.77 18.08 -2.98
N GLY A 106 -8.17 17.40 -1.92
CA GLY A 106 -9.52 16.87 -1.72
C GLY A 106 -9.76 15.56 -2.48
N ARG A 107 -10.16 15.64 -3.75
CA ARG A 107 -10.32 14.46 -4.61
C ARG A 107 -9.50 14.62 -5.88
N LEU A 108 -9.05 13.51 -6.46
CA LEU A 108 -8.32 13.53 -7.72
C LEU A 108 -9.28 13.69 -8.91
N THR A 109 -8.79 14.32 -9.97
CA THR A 109 -9.49 14.33 -11.26
C THR A 109 -9.54 12.91 -11.83
N ASP A 110 -10.58 12.60 -12.64
CA ASP A 110 -10.73 11.26 -13.25
C ASP A 110 -9.45 10.83 -14.00
N THR A 111 -8.83 11.75 -14.73
CA THR A 111 -7.57 11.47 -15.46
C THR A 111 -6.40 11.14 -14.54
N LYS A 112 -6.17 11.93 -13.47
CA LYS A 112 -5.08 11.67 -12.51
C LYS A 112 -5.36 10.39 -11.73
N ALA A 113 -6.59 10.19 -11.26
CA ALA A 113 -7.02 8.98 -10.57
C ALA A 113 -6.80 7.74 -11.44
N LYS A 114 -7.22 7.77 -12.70
CA LYS A 114 -7.02 6.68 -13.66
C LYS A 114 -5.55 6.36 -13.87
N CYS A 115 -4.71 7.37 -14.12
CA CYS A 115 -3.28 7.17 -14.36
C CYS A 115 -2.56 6.55 -13.14
N LEU A 116 -2.84 7.04 -11.93
CA LEU A 116 -2.26 6.48 -10.72
C LEU A 116 -2.82 5.08 -10.43
N PHE A 117 -4.13 4.86 -10.62
CA PHE A 117 -4.75 3.57 -10.35
C PHE A 117 -4.29 2.48 -11.33
N GLN A 118 -4.02 2.81 -12.59
CA GLN A 118 -3.39 1.89 -13.54
C GLN A 118 -2.02 1.40 -13.03
N GLN A 119 -1.21 2.30 -12.44
CA GLN A 119 0.09 1.93 -11.88
C GLN A 119 -0.05 1.05 -10.63
N ILE A 120 -1.02 1.35 -9.75
CA ILE A 120 -1.34 0.53 -8.57
C ILE A 120 -1.76 -0.89 -9.03
N VAL A 121 -2.69 -0.98 -9.97
CA VAL A 121 -3.19 -2.25 -10.51
C VAL A 121 -2.06 -3.03 -11.19
N SER A 122 -1.16 -2.36 -11.92
CA SER A 122 0.02 -3.01 -12.52
C SER A 122 0.92 -3.66 -11.46
N ALA A 123 1.23 -2.94 -10.37
CA ALA A 123 2.05 -3.46 -9.27
C ALA A 123 1.36 -4.63 -8.54
N VAL A 124 0.06 -4.51 -8.23
CA VAL A 124 -0.69 -5.58 -7.56
C VAL A 124 -0.83 -6.81 -8.46
N ASN A 125 -1.02 -6.62 -9.77
CA ASN A 125 -1.03 -7.71 -10.73
C ASN A 125 0.30 -8.45 -10.73
N TYR A 126 1.43 -7.71 -10.80
CA TYR A 126 2.76 -8.30 -10.69
C TYR A 126 2.93 -9.11 -9.41
N LEU A 127 2.55 -8.56 -8.24
CA LEU A 127 2.65 -9.26 -6.97
C LEU A 127 1.83 -10.56 -6.98
N HIS A 128 0.56 -10.49 -7.38
CA HIS A 128 -0.34 -11.64 -7.37
C HIS A 128 0.09 -12.73 -8.35
N GLN A 129 0.67 -12.38 -9.50
CA GLN A 129 1.26 -13.33 -10.46
C GLN A 129 2.49 -14.06 -9.89
N HIS A 130 3.24 -13.40 -8.99
CA HIS A 130 4.37 -14.01 -8.27
C HIS A 130 3.96 -14.66 -6.95
N HIS A 131 2.66 -14.90 -6.74
CA HIS A 131 2.10 -15.46 -5.50
C HIS A 131 2.43 -14.64 -4.25
N ILE A 132 2.62 -13.33 -4.40
CA ILE A 132 2.82 -12.39 -3.29
C ILE A 132 1.54 -11.59 -3.07
N VAL A 133 1.15 -11.46 -1.81
CA VAL A 133 0.06 -10.56 -1.37
C VAL A 133 0.60 -9.55 -0.39
N HIS A 134 0.03 -8.34 -0.40
CA HIS A 134 0.50 -7.25 0.45
C HIS A 134 -0.21 -7.24 1.81
N ARG A 135 -1.53 -7.43 1.83
CA ARG A 135 -2.39 -7.49 3.03
C ARG A 135 -2.44 -6.23 3.90
N ASP A 136 -1.94 -5.09 3.40
CA ASP A 136 -2.07 -3.77 4.04
C ASP A 136 -1.96 -2.66 2.98
N LEU A 137 -2.66 -2.85 1.85
CA LEU A 137 -2.74 -1.81 0.83
C LEU A 137 -3.64 -0.69 1.35
N LYS A 138 -3.09 0.52 1.37
CA LYS A 138 -3.74 1.75 1.81
C LYS A 138 -3.08 2.95 1.18
N CYS A 139 -3.73 4.11 1.19
CA CYS A 139 -3.21 5.32 0.55
C CYS A 139 -1.83 5.71 1.10
N GLU A 140 -1.58 5.51 2.40
CA GLU A 140 -0.29 5.78 3.04
C GLU A 140 0.85 4.89 2.53
N ASN A 141 0.54 3.70 2.03
CA ASN A 141 1.50 2.75 1.46
C ASN A 141 1.63 2.88 -0.07
N ILE A 142 0.94 3.86 -0.68
CA ILE A 142 1.10 4.24 -2.08
C ILE A 142 1.91 5.53 -2.12
N LEU A 143 3.21 5.43 -2.31
CA LEU A 143 4.07 6.60 -2.44
C LEU A 143 4.07 7.14 -3.87
N LEU A 144 4.38 8.43 -4.02
CA LEU A 144 4.50 9.12 -5.29
C LEU A 144 5.87 9.77 -5.41
N THR A 145 6.52 9.57 -6.56
CA THR A 145 7.68 10.38 -6.93
C THR A 145 7.24 11.78 -7.36
N LYS A 146 8.20 12.70 -7.58
CA LYS A 146 7.91 14.05 -8.10
C LYS A 146 7.27 14.05 -9.49
N ASP A 147 7.41 12.94 -10.23
CA ASP A 147 6.91 12.77 -11.60
C ASP A 147 5.65 11.89 -11.65
N ASP A 148 4.87 11.85 -10.57
CA ASP A 148 3.64 11.07 -10.41
C ASP A 148 3.80 9.57 -10.72
N LYS A 149 4.97 9.00 -10.37
CA LYS A 149 5.18 7.55 -10.40
C LYS A 149 4.80 6.94 -9.07
N VAL A 150 3.85 6.00 -9.12
CA VAL A 150 3.43 5.22 -7.94
C VAL A 150 4.54 4.29 -7.51
N LYS A 151 4.74 4.16 -6.19
CA LYS A 151 5.61 3.18 -5.53
C LYS A 151 4.88 2.55 -4.35
N ILE A 152 4.43 1.30 -4.51
CA ILE A 152 3.89 0.53 -3.39
C ILE A 152 5.03 0.18 -2.42
N THR A 153 4.83 0.45 -1.13
CA THR A 153 5.80 0.23 -0.07
C THR A 153 5.21 -0.53 1.12
N ASP A 154 6.04 -0.86 2.09
CA ASP A 154 5.70 -1.45 3.38
C ASP A 154 5.09 -2.87 3.34
N PHE A 155 5.91 -3.83 2.91
CA PHE A 155 5.57 -5.26 2.84
C PHE A 155 5.65 -5.99 4.19
N ASN A 156 5.64 -5.25 5.31
CA ASN A 156 5.69 -5.78 6.68
C ASN A 156 4.66 -6.89 6.96
N LEU A 157 3.47 -6.75 6.38
CA LEU A 157 2.38 -7.72 6.50
C LEU A 157 2.25 -8.63 5.29
N GLY A 158 3.14 -8.50 4.31
CA GLY A 158 3.11 -9.30 3.09
C GLY A 158 3.22 -10.81 3.34
N LYS A 159 2.85 -11.60 2.34
CA LYS A 159 2.95 -13.06 2.38
C LYS A 159 3.27 -13.63 1.00
N LEU A 160 4.25 -14.55 0.95
CA LEU A 160 4.39 -15.49 -0.15
C LEU A 160 3.38 -16.63 0.07
N LEU A 161 2.51 -16.84 -0.91
CA LEU A 161 1.46 -17.84 -0.86
C LEU A 161 1.98 -19.16 -1.43
N ASN A 162 1.72 -20.24 -0.71
CA ASN A 162 1.66 -21.55 -1.34
C ASN A 162 0.27 -21.69 -1.99
N SER A 163 0.17 -22.44 -3.09
CA SER A 163 -1.09 -22.55 -3.84
C SER A 163 -2.24 -22.96 -2.90
N THR A 164 -3.32 -22.17 -2.90
CA THR A 164 -4.56 -22.31 -2.10
C THR A 164 -4.54 -21.86 -0.63
N ASP A 165 -3.49 -21.19 -0.15
CA ASP A 165 -3.42 -20.70 1.23
C ASP A 165 -4.51 -19.67 1.59
N LEU A 166 -5.48 -20.06 2.41
CA LEU A 166 -6.32 -19.11 3.15
C LEU A 166 -5.53 -18.48 4.31
N CYS A 167 -5.83 -17.22 4.61
CA CYS A 167 -5.36 -16.56 5.81
C CYS A 167 -6.46 -16.57 6.87
N THR A 168 -6.08 -16.75 8.13
CA THR A 168 -7.02 -16.73 9.29
C THR A 168 -6.70 -15.62 10.29
N THR A 169 -5.60 -14.90 10.08
CA THR A 169 -5.12 -13.86 10.99
C THR A 169 -5.60 -12.50 10.51
N TYR A 170 -6.30 -11.78 11.40
CA TYR A 170 -6.56 -10.36 11.19
C TYR A 170 -5.24 -9.58 11.11
N CYS A 171 -5.05 -8.81 10.05
CA CYS A 171 -3.93 -7.91 9.88
C CYS A 171 -4.28 -6.82 8.86
N GLY A 172 -3.59 -5.69 8.97
CA GLY A 172 -3.80 -4.52 8.12
C GLY A 172 -4.63 -3.43 8.79
N SER A 173 -4.84 -2.34 8.05
CA SER A 173 -5.51 -1.13 8.54
C SER A 173 -7.04 -1.26 8.42
N MET A 174 -7.76 -1.02 9.52
CA MET A 174 -9.19 -1.29 9.65
C MET A 174 -10.07 -0.68 8.55
N ALA A 175 -9.84 0.58 8.19
CA ALA A 175 -10.60 1.30 7.17
C ALA A 175 -10.50 0.67 5.76
N TYR A 176 -9.45 -0.13 5.51
CA TYR A 176 -9.18 -0.79 4.24
C TYR A 176 -9.47 -2.30 4.27
N ALA A 177 -9.82 -2.85 5.44
CA ALA A 177 -10.04 -4.27 5.61
C ALA A 177 -11.35 -4.74 4.97
N SER A 178 -11.30 -5.91 4.34
CA SER A 178 -12.49 -6.54 3.73
C SER A 178 -13.44 -7.12 4.79
N PRO A 179 -14.73 -7.32 4.45
CA PRO A 179 -15.73 -7.85 5.38
C PRO A 179 -15.32 -9.16 6.05
N GLU A 180 -14.80 -10.12 5.27
CA GLU A 180 -14.39 -11.41 5.77
C GLU A 180 -13.21 -11.34 6.75
N VAL A 181 -12.30 -10.37 6.54
CA VAL A 181 -11.19 -10.11 7.46
C VAL A 181 -11.72 -9.52 8.77
N LEU A 182 -12.60 -8.51 8.70
CA LEU A 182 -13.21 -7.88 9.88
C LEU A 182 -14.06 -8.86 10.70
N GLN A 183 -14.67 -9.83 10.05
CA GLN A 183 -15.46 -10.89 10.69
C GLN A 183 -14.60 -12.03 11.27
N GLY A 184 -13.29 -12.04 11.02
CA GLY A 184 -12.38 -13.09 11.47
C GLY A 184 -12.55 -14.41 10.72
N ASN A 185 -13.15 -14.39 9.54
CA ASN A 185 -13.33 -15.57 8.70
C ASN A 185 -12.02 -15.92 7.98
N PRO A 186 -11.73 -17.21 7.72
CA PRO A 186 -10.70 -17.59 6.77
C PRO A 186 -10.96 -16.93 5.40
N TYR A 187 -9.93 -16.32 4.82
CA TYR A 187 -10.10 -15.49 3.62
C TYR A 187 -9.00 -15.71 2.58
N ASP A 188 -9.35 -15.47 1.31
CA ASP A 188 -8.39 -15.38 0.22
C ASP A 188 -7.69 -14.01 0.28
N PRO A 189 -6.37 -13.97 0.54
CA PRO A 189 -5.66 -12.71 0.70
C PRO A 189 -5.55 -11.92 -0.60
N LYS A 190 -5.63 -12.55 -1.79
CA LYS A 190 -5.68 -11.81 -3.05
C LYS A 190 -6.99 -11.05 -3.16
N LYS A 191 -8.12 -11.67 -2.83
CA LYS A 191 -9.44 -11.01 -2.81
C LYS A 191 -9.53 -9.90 -1.75
N SER A 192 -8.78 -10.03 -0.66
CA SER A 192 -8.61 -8.94 0.32
C SER A 192 -7.81 -7.76 -0.24
N ASP A 193 -6.73 -8.02 -0.99
CA ASP A 193 -5.98 -6.96 -1.68
C ASP A 193 -6.87 -6.25 -2.73
N ILE A 194 -7.73 -6.99 -3.46
CA ILE A 194 -8.70 -6.42 -4.42
C ILE A 194 -9.69 -5.45 -3.73
N TRP A 195 -10.20 -5.83 -2.56
CA TRP A 195 -11.04 -4.93 -1.76
C TRP A 195 -10.27 -3.67 -1.35
N SER A 196 -9.04 -3.84 -0.87
CA SER A 196 -8.21 -2.73 -0.38
C SER A 196 -7.93 -1.70 -1.48
N ILE A 197 -7.60 -2.14 -2.70
CA ILE A 197 -7.46 -1.22 -3.85
C ILE A 197 -8.80 -0.59 -4.29
N GLY A 198 -9.93 -1.26 -4.04
CA GLY A 198 -11.25 -0.68 -4.23
C GLY A 198 -11.52 0.48 -3.27
N VAL A 199 -11.10 0.34 -2.00
CA VAL A 199 -11.17 1.43 -1.01
C VAL A 199 -10.26 2.58 -1.43
N ILE A 200 -9.02 2.28 -1.84
CA ILE A 200 -8.08 3.30 -2.35
C ILE A 200 -8.69 4.05 -3.54
N LEU A 201 -9.24 3.35 -4.54
CA LEU A 201 -9.87 3.99 -5.71
C LEU A 201 -11.04 4.88 -5.29
N PHE A 202 -11.90 4.41 -4.37
CA PHE A 202 -13.00 5.22 -3.86
C PHE A 202 -12.46 6.51 -3.24
N VAL A 203 -11.49 6.42 -2.32
CA VAL A 203 -10.88 7.58 -1.64
C VAL A 203 -10.24 8.53 -2.65
N MET A 204 -9.55 8.01 -3.68
CA MET A 204 -8.98 8.83 -4.77
C MET A 204 -10.02 9.68 -5.49
N VAL A 205 -11.20 9.12 -5.78
CA VAL A 205 -12.21 9.79 -6.62
C VAL A 205 -13.27 10.56 -5.83
N SER A 206 -13.44 10.27 -4.54
CA SER A 206 -14.41 10.95 -3.67
C SER A 206 -13.78 11.91 -2.67
N GLY A 207 -12.50 11.70 -2.31
CA GLY A 207 -11.83 12.38 -1.20
C GLY A 207 -12.26 11.90 0.19
N THR A 208 -13.08 10.85 0.28
CA THR A 208 -13.61 10.32 1.54
C THR A 208 -13.59 8.79 1.56
N PHE A 209 -13.68 8.18 2.74
CA PHE A 209 -13.80 6.73 2.84
C PHE A 209 -15.18 6.22 2.41
N PRO A 210 -15.28 5.02 1.81
CA PRO A 210 -16.56 4.44 1.39
C PRO A 210 -17.45 4.01 2.56
N PHE A 211 -16.86 3.77 3.72
CA PHE A 211 -17.54 3.31 4.92
C PHE A 211 -17.00 4.08 6.14
N ASP A 212 -17.92 4.47 7.03
CA ASP A 212 -17.57 5.11 8.30
C ASP A 212 -16.86 4.11 9.23
N ASP A 213 -15.60 4.38 9.54
CA ASP A 213 -14.73 3.55 10.36
C ASP A 213 -14.70 3.96 11.84
N HIS A 214 -15.48 4.98 12.26
CA HIS A 214 -15.57 5.39 13.66
C HIS A 214 -16.16 4.29 14.55
N ASN A 215 -17.01 3.42 13.99
CA ASN A 215 -17.53 2.25 14.68
C ASN A 215 -17.17 0.95 13.94
N ILE A 216 -16.00 0.41 14.27
CA ILE A 216 -15.46 -0.83 13.72
C ILE A 216 -16.45 -2.00 13.83
N THR A 217 -17.23 -2.08 14.92
CA THR A 217 -18.21 -3.18 15.09
C THR A 217 -19.40 -3.08 14.13
N ALA A 218 -19.70 -1.88 13.64
CA ALA A 218 -20.76 -1.64 12.65
C ALA A 218 -20.25 -1.78 11.20
N LEU A 219 -18.93 -1.74 10.99
CA LEU A 219 -18.31 -1.66 9.67
C LEU A 219 -18.73 -2.80 8.73
N PRO A 220 -18.79 -4.09 9.13
CA PRO A 220 -19.27 -5.15 8.23
C PRO A 220 -20.72 -4.95 7.77
N LYS A 221 -21.59 -4.43 8.63
CA LYS A 221 -23.00 -4.14 8.28
C LYS A 221 -23.11 -2.94 7.33
N LEU A 222 -22.19 -1.97 7.42
CA LEU A 222 -22.11 -0.86 6.46
C LEU A 222 -21.61 -1.35 5.11
N GLN A 223 -20.58 -2.20 5.11
CA GLN A 223 -20.02 -2.81 3.91
C GLN A 223 -21.05 -3.65 3.14
N GLU A 224 -21.94 -4.35 3.85
CA GLU A 224 -23.04 -5.12 3.25
C GLU A 224 -24.03 -4.25 2.45
N LYS A 225 -24.25 -2.99 2.88
CA LYS A 225 -25.11 -2.03 2.15
C LYS A 225 -24.46 -1.50 0.87
N GLY A 226 -23.16 -1.73 0.69
CA GLY A 226 -22.38 -1.22 -0.43
C GLY A 226 -21.91 0.23 -0.26
N ALA A 227 -20.88 0.60 -1.02
CA ALA A 227 -20.32 1.95 -0.98
C ALA A 227 -21.29 2.98 -1.57
N ALA A 228 -21.52 4.06 -0.82
CA ALA A 228 -22.37 5.17 -1.24
C ALA A 228 -21.51 6.36 -1.72
N PHE A 229 -21.69 6.78 -2.96
CA PHE A 229 -21.02 7.97 -3.48
C PHE A 229 -21.70 9.25 -2.99
N PRO A 230 -20.94 10.34 -2.74
CA PRO A 230 -21.53 11.65 -2.49
C PRO A 230 -22.48 12.08 -3.61
N LYS A 231 -23.62 12.70 -3.28
CA LYS A 231 -24.68 13.02 -4.25
C LYS A 231 -24.26 14.05 -5.30
N ASP A 232 -23.35 14.93 -4.91
CA ASP A 232 -22.74 16.00 -5.70
C ASP A 232 -21.52 15.52 -6.50
N LEU A 233 -21.12 14.25 -6.37
CA LEU A 233 -19.99 13.70 -7.10
C LEU A 233 -20.40 13.27 -8.52
N THR A 234 -19.99 14.06 -9.50
CA THR A 234 -19.98 13.65 -10.91
C THR A 234 -18.73 12.83 -11.19
N LEU A 235 -18.91 11.54 -11.48
CA LEU A 235 -17.84 10.59 -11.74
C LEU A 235 -18.19 9.71 -12.94
N ASN A 236 -17.18 9.31 -13.71
CA ASN A 236 -17.33 8.41 -14.84
C ASN A 236 -18.08 7.12 -14.43
N GLU A 237 -19.11 6.73 -15.17
CA GLU A 237 -19.93 5.56 -14.82
C GLU A 237 -19.14 4.24 -14.86
N ASN A 238 -18.12 4.12 -15.73
CA ASN A 238 -17.22 2.97 -15.71
C ASN A 238 -16.34 2.98 -14.45
N CYS A 239 -15.94 4.15 -13.95
CA CYS A 239 -15.21 4.24 -12.67
C CYS A 239 -16.10 3.78 -11.50
N LYS A 240 -17.34 4.30 -11.43
CA LYS A 240 -18.33 3.87 -10.43
C LYS A 240 -18.58 2.35 -10.49
N SER A 241 -18.70 1.81 -11.71
CA SER A 241 -18.85 0.38 -11.94
C SER A 241 -17.65 -0.39 -11.39
N LEU A 242 -16.42 0.02 -11.71
CA LEU A 242 -15.22 -0.63 -11.21
C LEU A 242 -15.17 -0.63 -9.67
N VAL A 243 -15.40 0.52 -9.05
CA VAL A 243 -15.43 0.64 -7.58
C VAL A 243 -16.45 -0.31 -6.96
N LYS A 244 -17.69 -0.36 -7.48
CA LYS A 244 -18.73 -1.28 -7.00
C LYS A 244 -18.31 -2.76 -7.15
N THR A 245 -17.64 -3.10 -8.25
CA THR A 245 -17.13 -4.45 -8.51
C THR A 245 -16.00 -4.83 -7.55
N LEU A 246 -15.06 -3.93 -7.26
CA LEU A 246 -13.97 -4.16 -6.31
C LEU A 246 -14.48 -4.25 -4.86
N LEU A 247 -15.45 -3.41 -4.50
CA LEU A 247 -16.08 -3.34 -3.17
C LEU A 247 -17.31 -4.23 -3.05
N HIS A 248 -17.39 -5.31 -3.82
CA HIS A 248 -18.46 -6.28 -3.67
C HIS A 248 -18.32 -7.00 -2.32
N TYR A 249 -19.38 -7.00 -1.51
CA TYR A 249 -19.37 -7.58 -0.16
C TYR A 249 -18.91 -9.04 -0.15
N CYS A 250 -19.55 -9.89 -0.98
CA CYS A 250 -19.16 -11.28 -1.15
C CYS A 250 -17.82 -11.41 -1.92
N PRO A 251 -16.76 -12.03 -1.35
CA PRO A 251 -15.43 -12.07 -1.95
C PRO A 251 -15.35 -12.88 -3.26
N HIS A 252 -16.22 -13.88 -3.45
CA HIS A 252 -16.24 -14.69 -4.68
C HIS A 252 -16.73 -13.90 -5.90
N HIS A 253 -17.51 -12.84 -5.69
CA HIS A 253 -17.97 -11.95 -6.75
C HIS A 253 -16.98 -10.82 -7.06
N ARG A 254 -15.96 -10.61 -6.20
CA ARG A 254 -14.87 -9.71 -6.55
C ARG A 254 -14.04 -10.34 -7.68
N PRO A 255 -13.58 -9.56 -8.66
CA PRO A 255 -12.74 -10.08 -9.74
C PRO A 255 -11.39 -10.55 -9.19
N ASP A 256 -10.63 -11.33 -9.99
CA ASP A 256 -9.18 -11.38 -9.80
C ASP A 256 -8.52 -10.15 -10.43
N ILE A 257 -7.25 -9.92 -10.11
CA ILE A 257 -6.53 -8.73 -10.59
C ILE A 257 -6.39 -8.70 -12.12
N GLY A 258 -6.37 -9.86 -12.79
CA GLY A 258 -6.32 -9.93 -14.25
C GLY A 258 -7.59 -9.35 -14.88
N ALA A 259 -8.75 -9.71 -14.36
CA ALA A 259 -10.02 -9.11 -14.77
C ALA A 259 -10.12 -7.61 -14.43
N VAL A 260 -9.47 -7.14 -13.36
CA VAL A 260 -9.40 -5.71 -13.03
C VAL A 260 -8.60 -4.94 -14.09
N VAL A 261 -7.43 -5.45 -14.51
CA VAL A 261 -6.60 -4.85 -15.59
C VAL A 261 -7.40 -4.66 -16.87
N GLU A 262 -8.32 -5.60 -17.15
CA GLU A 262 -9.14 -5.63 -18.36
C GLU A 262 -10.38 -4.72 -18.28
N HIS A 263 -10.66 -4.11 -17.14
CA HIS A 263 -11.87 -3.32 -16.93
C HIS A 263 -11.94 -2.11 -17.88
N SER A 264 -13.15 -1.81 -18.39
CA SER A 264 -13.40 -0.75 -19.39
C SER A 264 -12.88 0.63 -18.95
N TRP A 265 -13.05 0.99 -17.67
CA TRP A 265 -12.52 2.25 -17.16
C TRP A 265 -10.99 2.35 -17.26
N LEU A 266 -10.26 1.24 -17.09
CA LEU A 266 -8.80 1.22 -17.17
C LEU A 266 -8.29 1.14 -18.61
N LYS A 267 -8.97 0.35 -19.46
CA LYS A 267 -8.59 0.16 -20.88
C LYS A 267 -9.04 1.26 -21.82
N GLY A 268 -10.18 1.88 -21.55
CA GLY A 268 -10.77 2.86 -22.43
C GLY A 268 -9.83 4.05 -22.63
N SER A 269 -9.74 4.55 -23.86
CA SER A 269 -9.33 5.93 -24.13
C SER A 269 -10.18 6.86 -23.25
N LEU A 270 -9.65 8.02 -22.87
CA LEU A 270 -10.46 9.10 -22.30
C LEU A 270 -11.59 9.39 -23.30
N ASN A 271 -12.74 8.75 -23.15
CA ASN A 271 -13.91 9.13 -23.92
C ASN A 271 -14.19 10.57 -23.51
N GLN A 272 -14.15 11.41 -24.54
CA GLN A 272 -14.08 12.85 -24.50
C GLN A 272 -15.15 13.46 -23.58
N PRO A 273 -14.86 14.61 -22.97
CA PRO A 273 -15.81 15.32 -22.14
C PRO A 273 -16.95 15.89 -23.00
N GLU A 274 -18.15 15.87 -22.45
CA GLU A 274 -19.00 17.07 -22.40
C GLU A 274 -19.35 17.34 -20.94
#